data_AF-A0AAU5AI49-F1
#
_entry.id   AF-A0AAU5AI49-F1
#
_cell.length_a   1.000
_cell.length_b   1.000
_cell.length_c   1.000
_cell.angle_alpha   90.00
_cell.angle_beta   90.00
_cell.angle_gamma   90.00
#
_symmetry.space_group_name_H-M   'P 1'
#
loop_
_entity.id
_entity.type
_entity.pdbx_description
1 polymer ?
#
loop_
_entity_poly.entity_id
_entity_poly.type
_entity_poly.pdbx_seq_one_letter_code
_entity_poly.pdbx_strand_id
1 'polypeptide(L)'
;MAALPASALVVGGLPGLLGTASAAAPPRGSATRYTIVPFLNSNDGTVNVYQSDDATDFRLLRASAYTPPAGRIRDASVFKHTDGYYYITYTTHTWQDTSTTIGFARSSDRSNWTFLYDYTVPIANLSRAWAPEWFIDSNGSVNVIVSCSVTSDEWIFTPYLLRATNSALTAWSSPVALSGIGANHIDTFIVKIGSTYHAFTKNETSKYIEYATSTALAGPYTISRTGNWAGWGGTREGAALIQLDNGAWRIFFDGYGDGSYYYSDSYDTFATWSAPKTLPGISGTARHFTVVKETVSGGVTLPTGVTRYLRSGNFTTRYWQEQSALLNMPVLTSSSTAAEKQASTFTIVAGLADANGYSFRNAAGNYLRHWDFRARFDANDGSSTFARDATFIARTGTSVRLESYNYPGYYLRHYNYQLRVAPSDGTDLFRQDSSFVAVTPF
;
A
#
# COMPACT_ATOMS: atom_id res chain seq x y z
N MET A 1 29.50 2.48 49.12
CA MET A 1 29.73 2.19 47.70
C MET A 1 28.39 1.88 47.06
N ALA A 2 27.81 2.85 46.37
CA ALA A 2 26.61 2.68 45.55
C ALA A 2 26.77 3.65 44.37
N ALA A 3 27.02 3.11 43.19
CA ALA A 3 27.20 3.86 41.96
C ALA A 3 25.81 4.14 41.35
N LEU A 4 25.48 5.41 41.20
CA LEU A 4 24.35 5.90 40.41
C LEU A 4 24.75 5.86 38.91
N PRO A 5 23.88 5.40 37.99
CA PRO A 5 24.20 5.39 36.57
C PRO A 5 24.08 6.80 35.96
N ALA A 6 25.01 7.07 35.05
CA ALA A 6 25.20 8.34 34.38
C ALA A 6 23.99 8.75 33.53
N SER A 7 23.63 10.03 33.64
CA SER A 7 22.63 10.72 32.83
C SER A 7 23.00 10.69 31.34
N ALA A 8 22.00 10.41 30.50
CA ALA A 8 22.08 10.51 29.06
C ALA A 8 22.36 11.96 28.65
N LEU A 9 23.47 12.17 27.94
CA LEU A 9 23.82 13.44 27.32
C LEU A 9 22.92 13.66 26.12
N VAL A 10 21.98 14.61 26.24
CA VAL A 10 21.24 15.17 25.10
C VAL A 10 22.22 15.99 24.27
N VAL A 11 22.65 15.45 23.13
CA VAL A 11 23.35 16.25 22.12
C VAL A 11 22.30 17.06 21.37
N GLY A 12 22.19 18.34 21.73
CA GLY A 12 21.46 19.34 20.96
C GLY A 12 22.11 19.52 19.59
N GLY A 13 21.34 19.25 18.53
CA GLY A 13 21.76 19.50 17.16
C GLY A 13 21.87 21.01 16.89
N LEU A 14 23.04 21.43 16.42
CA LEU A 14 23.29 22.75 15.83
C LEU A 14 22.38 22.96 14.60
N PRO A 15 21.89 24.19 14.34
CA PRO A 15 21.15 24.51 13.14
C PRO A 15 22.13 24.63 11.96
N GLY A 16 21.99 23.76 10.96
CA GLY A 16 22.71 23.89 9.69
C GLY A 16 23.50 22.67 9.28
N LEU A 17 22.80 21.60 8.93
CA LEU A 17 23.12 20.72 7.81
C LEU A 17 21.84 19.89 7.60
N LEU A 18 20.95 20.34 6.71
CA LEU A 18 19.84 19.51 6.26
C LEU A 18 20.46 18.31 5.56
N GLY A 19 20.55 17.17 6.26
CA GLY A 19 20.85 15.89 5.64
C GLY A 19 19.91 15.70 4.45
N THR A 20 20.43 15.17 3.35
CA THR A 20 19.61 14.83 2.18
C THR A 20 18.43 13.99 2.64
N ALA A 21 17.20 14.47 2.40
CA ALA A 21 15.99 13.76 2.78
C ALA A 21 16.06 12.31 2.27
N SER A 22 15.78 11.34 3.15
CA SER A 22 15.69 9.92 2.76
C SER A 22 14.60 9.77 1.71
N ALA A 23 14.94 9.29 0.51
CA ALA A 23 13.98 9.13 -0.57
C ALA A 23 13.31 7.75 -0.49
N ALA A 24 12.03 7.74 -0.14
CA ALA A 24 11.18 6.55 -0.14
C ALA A 24 10.34 6.43 -1.42
N ALA A 25 10.07 7.57 -2.07
CA ALA A 25 9.33 7.61 -3.32
C ALA A 25 10.16 7.08 -4.50
N PRO A 26 9.51 6.50 -5.53
CA PRO A 26 10.22 6.03 -6.72
C PRO A 26 11.02 7.16 -7.37
N PRO A 27 12.23 6.88 -7.89
CA PRO A 27 13.06 7.89 -8.55
C PRO A 27 12.37 8.45 -9.81
N ARG A 28 12.83 9.61 -10.27
CA ARG A 28 12.31 10.27 -11.48
C ARG A 28 12.38 9.32 -12.69
N GLY A 29 11.32 9.33 -13.51
CA GLY A 29 11.16 8.40 -14.63
C GLY A 29 10.61 7.03 -14.23
N SER A 30 10.51 6.73 -12.94
CA SER A 30 9.84 5.54 -12.41
C SER A 30 8.50 5.88 -11.75
N ALA A 31 7.66 4.87 -11.59
CA ALA A 31 6.40 4.94 -10.87
C ALA A 31 6.25 3.74 -9.96
N THR A 32 5.42 3.89 -8.92
CA THR A 32 4.96 2.75 -8.14
C THR A 32 3.72 2.15 -8.80
N ARG A 33 3.67 0.82 -8.82
CA ARG A 33 2.51 0.05 -9.25
C ARG A 33 2.17 -0.96 -8.18
N TYR A 34 0.88 -1.06 -7.86
CA TYR A 34 0.31 -2.06 -6.98
C TYR A 34 -0.53 -3.03 -7.80
N THR A 35 -0.44 -4.32 -7.48
CA THR A 35 -1.24 -5.39 -8.11
C THR A 35 -1.92 -6.23 -7.04
N ILE A 36 -3.19 -6.55 -7.24
CA ILE A 36 -3.94 -7.50 -6.41
C ILE A 36 -4.62 -8.55 -7.29
N VAL A 37 -4.80 -9.75 -6.75
CA VAL A 37 -5.43 -10.89 -7.44
C VAL A 37 -6.56 -11.48 -6.57
N PRO A 38 -7.64 -10.73 -6.29
CA PRO A 38 -8.71 -11.19 -5.42
C PRO A 38 -9.61 -12.23 -6.10
N PHE A 39 -10.19 -13.12 -5.30
CA PHE A 39 -11.43 -13.79 -5.70
C PHE A 39 -12.62 -12.86 -5.48
N LEU A 40 -13.80 -13.22 -6.00
CA LEU A 40 -14.95 -12.33 -6.00
C LEU A 40 -15.97 -12.75 -4.95
N ASN A 41 -16.63 -11.76 -4.36
CA ASN A 41 -17.74 -12.00 -3.42
C ASN A 41 -18.87 -12.83 -4.06
N SER A 42 -19.07 -12.66 -5.37
CA SER A 42 -20.08 -13.39 -6.15
C SER A 42 -19.60 -14.69 -6.78
N ASN A 43 -18.29 -14.96 -6.78
CA ASN A 43 -17.71 -16.09 -7.52
C ASN A 43 -16.32 -16.48 -6.97
N ASP A 44 -16.21 -17.70 -6.47
CA ASP A 44 -14.97 -18.30 -5.97
C ASP A 44 -14.33 -19.30 -6.96
N GLY A 45 -14.78 -19.34 -8.21
CA GLY A 45 -14.21 -20.13 -9.30
C GLY A 45 -13.24 -19.35 -10.20
N THR A 46 -13.08 -18.05 -9.97
CA THR A 46 -12.15 -17.21 -10.73
C THR A 46 -11.60 -16.06 -9.91
N VAL A 47 -10.44 -15.56 -10.32
CA VAL A 47 -9.86 -14.32 -9.78
C VAL A 47 -9.84 -13.23 -10.85
N ASN A 48 -10.02 -11.99 -10.40
CA ASN A 48 -9.74 -10.81 -11.21
C ASN A 48 -8.33 -10.30 -10.88
N VAL A 49 -7.78 -9.48 -11.77
CA VAL A 49 -6.55 -8.72 -11.50
C VAL A 49 -6.91 -7.24 -11.50
N TYR A 50 -6.52 -6.53 -10.44
CA TYR A 50 -6.62 -5.07 -10.36
C TYR A 50 -5.24 -4.45 -10.20
N GLN A 51 -5.14 -3.18 -10.58
CA GLN A 51 -3.92 -2.40 -10.39
C GLN A 51 -4.23 -1.02 -9.81
N SER A 52 -3.26 -0.45 -9.09
CA SER A 52 -3.30 0.90 -8.55
C SER A 52 -1.92 1.55 -8.63
N ASP A 53 -1.86 2.87 -8.59
CA ASP A 53 -0.64 3.67 -8.47
C ASP A 53 -0.46 4.29 -7.07
N ASP A 54 -1.47 4.18 -6.20
CA ASP A 54 -1.50 4.75 -4.83
C ASP A 54 -1.95 3.77 -3.74
N ALA A 55 -2.31 2.55 -4.13
CA ALA A 55 -2.82 1.50 -3.26
C ALA A 55 -4.13 1.87 -2.51
N THR A 56 -4.94 2.75 -3.10
CA THR A 56 -6.32 3.07 -2.65
C THR A 56 -7.33 3.02 -3.79
N ASP A 57 -6.97 3.47 -5.00
CA ASP A 57 -7.82 3.44 -6.20
C ASP A 57 -7.42 2.23 -7.06
N PHE A 58 -7.98 1.06 -6.74
CA PHE A 58 -7.74 -0.18 -7.49
C PHE A 58 -8.70 -0.29 -8.68
N ARG A 59 -8.12 -0.34 -9.87
CA ARG A 59 -8.84 -0.40 -11.15
C ARG A 59 -8.68 -1.76 -11.79
N LEU A 60 -9.77 -2.29 -12.34
CA LEU A 60 -9.77 -3.59 -13.00
C LEU A 60 -8.77 -3.59 -14.17
N LEU A 61 -7.81 -4.51 -14.13
CA LEU A 61 -6.87 -4.76 -15.21
C LEU A 61 -7.37 -5.89 -16.10
N ARG A 62 -7.85 -6.98 -15.49
CA ARG A 62 -8.40 -8.13 -16.20
C ARG A 62 -9.48 -8.83 -15.39
N ALA A 63 -10.66 -8.95 -15.97
CA ALA A 63 -11.73 -9.80 -15.42
C ALA A 63 -11.47 -11.27 -15.76
N SER A 64 -11.88 -12.18 -14.87
CA SER A 64 -11.76 -13.64 -15.01
C SER A 64 -10.36 -14.04 -15.48
N ALA A 65 -9.34 -13.46 -14.83
CA ALA A 65 -7.96 -13.57 -15.23
C ALA A 65 -7.44 -15.02 -15.14
N TYR A 66 -8.01 -15.79 -14.21
CA TYR A 66 -7.65 -17.18 -13.99
C TYR A 66 -8.80 -17.98 -13.39
N THR A 67 -9.00 -19.18 -13.92
CA THR A 67 -9.85 -20.23 -13.33
C THR A 67 -9.00 -21.51 -13.29
N PRO A 68 -8.78 -22.11 -12.12
CA PRO A 68 -7.99 -23.33 -12.03
C PRO A 68 -8.78 -24.54 -12.55
N PRO A 69 -8.10 -25.65 -12.91
CA PRO A 69 -8.76 -26.87 -13.38
C PRO A 69 -9.80 -27.45 -12.41
N ALA A 70 -9.57 -27.33 -11.10
CA ALA A 70 -10.50 -27.76 -10.06
C ALA A 70 -11.74 -26.85 -9.94
N GLY A 71 -11.79 -25.73 -10.68
CA GLY A 71 -12.93 -24.83 -10.72
C GLY A 71 -13.11 -23.93 -9.49
N ARG A 72 -12.13 -23.90 -8.57
CA ARG A 72 -12.21 -23.13 -7.33
C ARG A 72 -10.86 -22.54 -6.92
N ILE A 73 -10.88 -21.25 -6.55
CA ILE A 73 -9.73 -20.45 -6.15
C ILE A 73 -10.17 -19.41 -5.11
N ARG A 74 -9.62 -19.50 -3.90
CA ARG A 74 -9.83 -18.50 -2.84
C ARG A 74 -8.50 -18.05 -2.25
N ASP A 75 -8.54 -16.88 -1.61
CA ASP A 75 -7.46 -16.35 -0.77
C ASP A 75 -6.11 -16.33 -1.51
N ALA A 76 -6.14 -15.88 -2.77
CA ALA A 76 -4.99 -15.98 -3.65
C ALA A 76 -3.90 -14.98 -3.24
N SER A 77 -2.74 -15.51 -2.86
CA SER A 77 -1.55 -14.72 -2.61
C SER A 77 -0.68 -14.67 -3.85
N VAL A 78 -0.10 -13.49 -4.13
CA VAL A 78 0.73 -13.23 -5.30
C VAL A 78 2.08 -12.64 -4.90
N PHE A 79 3.14 -13.07 -5.57
CA PHE A 79 4.43 -12.38 -5.52
C PHE A 79 5.12 -12.39 -6.88
N LYS A 80 6.12 -11.51 -7.04
CA LYS A 80 7.02 -11.49 -8.19
C LYS A 80 8.33 -12.18 -7.84
N HIS A 81 8.64 -13.24 -8.55
CA HIS A 81 9.87 -14.00 -8.36
C HIS A 81 11.03 -13.38 -9.16
N THR A 82 12.27 -13.71 -8.76
CA THR A 82 13.48 -13.17 -9.38
C THR A 82 13.76 -13.72 -10.79
N ASP A 83 13.04 -14.76 -11.21
CA ASP A 83 13.06 -15.26 -12.59
C ASP A 83 12.22 -14.43 -13.57
N GLY A 84 11.54 -13.38 -13.09
CA GLY A 84 10.71 -12.49 -13.89
C GLY A 84 9.24 -12.92 -14.01
N TYR A 85 8.85 -14.07 -13.45
CA TYR A 85 7.45 -14.49 -13.36
C TYR A 85 6.79 -14.02 -12.06
N TYR A 86 5.47 -13.94 -12.13
CA TYR A 86 4.59 -13.82 -10.97
C TYR A 86 4.03 -15.20 -10.66
N TYR A 87 3.90 -15.49 -9.38
CA TYR A 87 3.35 -16.74 -8.90
C TYR A 87 2.17 -16.45 -7.99
N ILE A 88 1.11 -17.25 -8.14
CA ILE A 88 0.02 -17.30 -7.17
C ILE A 88 0.00 -18.64 -6.46
N THR A 89 -0.32 -18.59 -5.18
CA THR A 89 -0.78 -19.74 -4.41
C THR A 89 -2.15 -19.44 -3.83
N TYR A 90 -3.00 -20.46 -3.68
CA TYR A 90 -4.41 -20.25 -3.33
C TYR A 90 -5.03 -21.46 -2.63
N THR A 91 -6.11 -21.20 -1.90
CA THR A 91 -7.01 -22.21 -1.33
C THR A 91 -7.79 -22.90 -2.46
N THR A 92 -7.75 -24.24 -2.52
CA THR A 92 -8.37 -25.03 -3.60
C THR A 92 -9.81 -25.43 -3.35
N HIS A 93 -10.24 -25.55 -2.08
CA HIS A 93 -11.59 -25.98 -1.71
C HIS A 93 -12.16 -25.13 -0.56
N THR A 94 -13.50 -25.08 -0.44
CA THR A 94 -14.19 -24.29 0.59
C THR A 94 -14.57 -25.14 1.81
N TRP A 95 -15.26 -24.52 2.77
CA TRP A 95 -15.80 -25.16 3.98
C TRP A 95 -16.76 -26.34 3.72
N GLN A 96 -17.18 -26.55 2.48
CA GLN A 96 -18.10 -27.62 2.09
C GLN A 96 -17.40 -28.97 1.93
N ASP A 97 -16.09 -28.97 1.66
CA ASP A 97 -15.32 -30.15 1.31
C ASP A 97 -14.01 -30.21 2.12
N THR A 98 -13.43 -31.40 2.23
CA THR A 98 -12.06 -31.58 2.71
C THR A 98 -11.09 -30.81 1.81
N SER A 99 -10.28 -29.93 2.40
CA SER A 99 -9.44 -28.97 1.68
C SER A 99 -7.96 -29.15 2.04
N THR A 100 -7.37 -30.28 1.69
CA THR A 100 -5.98 -30.62 2.10
C THR A 100 -4.90 -30.13 1.14
N THR A 101 -5.29 -29.41 0.07
CA THR A 101 -4.37 -28.94 -0.96
C THR A 101 -4.33 -27.42 -1.06
N ILE A 102 -3.20 -26.90 -1.55
CA ILE A 102 -3.06 -25.51 -2.02
C ILE A 102 -2.64 -25.54 -3.49
N GLY A 103 -3.17 -24.61 -4.28
CA GLY A 103 -2.89 -24.56 -5.72
C GLY A 103 -1.74 -23.62 -6.06
N PHE A 104 -1.12 -23.83 -7.22
CA PHE A 104 -0.08 -22.96 -7.77
C PHE A 104 -0.35 -22.63 -9.24
N ALA A 105 -0.14 -21.36 -9.60
CA ALA A 105 -0.14 -20.91 -10.99
C ALA A 105 0.92 -19.81 -11.18
N ARG A 106 1.30 -19.54 -12.43
CA ARG A 106 2.25 -18.47 -12.78
C ARG A 106 1.79 -17.59 -13.91
N SER A 107 2.33 -16.39 -13.99
CA SER A 107 2.07 -15.44 -15.07
C SER A 107 3.35 -14.68 -15.41
N SER A 108 3.60 -14.38 -16.69
CA SER A 108 4.69 -13.49 -17.11
C SER A 108 4.28 -12.01 -17.11
N ASP A 109 2.98 -11.72 -17.08
CA ASP A 109 2.42 -10.37 -17.28
C ASP A 109 1.44 -9.92 -16.17
N ARG A 110 1.25 -10.77 -15.14
CA ARG A 110 0.30 -10.64 -14.01
C ARG A 110 -1.17 -10.84 -14.38
N SER A 111 -1.47 -10.94 -15.67
CA SER A 111 -2.83 -10.92 -16.18
C SER A 111 -3.24 -12.30 -16.66
N ASN A 112 -2.36 -13.00 -17.35
CA ASN A 112 -2.58 -14.32 -17.92
C ASN A 112 -1.88 -15.38 -17.08
N TRP A 113 -2.65 -16.22 -16.41
CA TRP A 113 -2.14 -17.21 -15.48
C TRP A 113 -2.20 -18.62 -16.09
N THR A 114 -1.12 -19.37 -15.89
CA THR A 114 -0.98 -20.77 -16.29
C THR A 114 -0.93 -21.62 -15.04
N PHE A 115 -1.84 -22.59 -14.93
CA PHE A 115 -1.82 -23.58 -13.86
C PHE A 115 -0.48 -24.31 -13.83
N LEU A 116 0.02 -24.58 -12.62
CA LEU A 116 1.22 -25.38 -12.42
C LEU A 116 0.85 -26.74 -11.83
N TYR A 117 0.36 -26.77 -10.60
CA TYR A 117 -0.01 -27.99 -9.89
C TYR A 117 -0.80 -27.64 -8.62
N ASP A 118 -1.46 -28.65 -8.06
CA ASP A 118 -1.98 -28.62 -6.69
C ASP A 118 -1.04 -29.41 -5.77
N TYR A 119 -0.73 -28.84 -4.61
CA TYR A 119 0.14 -29.44 -3.61
C TYR A 119 -0.67 -29.95 -2.43
N THR A 120 -0.58 -31.25 -2.14
CA THR A 120 -1.13 -31.81 -0.90
C THR A 120 -0.21 -31.48 0.26
N VAL A 121 -0.70 -30.73 1.24
CA VAL A 121 0.10 -30.33 2.41
C VAL A 121 0.29 -31.57 3.31
N PRO A 122 1.53 -32.03 3.55
CA PRO A 122 1.78 -33.33 4.17
C PRO A 122 1.73 -33.25 5.71
N ILE A 123 0.54 -32.96 6.24
CA ILE A 123 0.23 -33.01 7.67
C ILE A 123 -0.66 -34.23 7.93
N ALA A 124 -0.33 -35.05 8.93
CA ALA A 124 -1.13 -36.20 9.30
C ALA A 124 -2.53 -35.77 9.74
N ASN A 125 -3.57 -36.46 9.25
CA ASN A 125 -4.98 -36.16 9.53
C ASN A 125 -5.38 -34.72 9.18
N LEU A 126 -4.72 -34.10 8.20
CA LEU A 126 -5.10 -32.78 7.71
C LEU A 126 -6.55 -32.79 7.20
N SER A 127 -7.30 -31.77 7.58
CA SER A 127 -8.65 -31.53 7.10
C SER A 127 -8.72 -30.28 6.21
N ARG A 128 -8.00 -29.21 6.59
CA ARG A 128 -8.00 -27.93 5.85
C ARG A 128 -6.61 -27.34 5.76
N ALA A 129 -6.29 -26.75 4.62
CA ALA A 129 -5.13 -25.92 4.33
C ALA A 129 -5.62 -24.70 3.54
N TRP A 130 -5.73 -23.56 4.22
CA TRP A 130 -6.40 -22.35 3.75
C TRP A 130 -5.48 -21.12 3.82
N ALA A 131 -5.80 -20.15 2.98
CA ALA A 131 -5.15 -18.85 2.87
C ALA A 131 -3.62 -18.93 2.86
N PRO A 132 -3.04 -19.64 1.86
CA PRO A 132 -1.59 -19.66 1.70
C PRO A 132 -1.09 -18.26 1.32
N GLU A 133 -0.10 -17.76 2.05
CA GLU A 133 0.51 -16.45 1.87
C GLU A 133 1.99 -16.58 1.51
N TRP A 134 2.44 -15.88 0.48
CA TRP A 134 3.85 -15.82 0.12
C TRP A 134 4.66 -15.01 1.14
N PHE A 135 5.80 -15.55 1.58
CA PHE A 135 6.79 -14.81 2.34
C PHE A 135 8.19 -15.01 1.78
N ILE A 136 8.78 -13.91 1.30
CA ILE A 136 10.13 -13.90 0.74
C ILE A 136 11.05 -13.30 1.80
N ASP A 137 11.92 -14.12 2.35
CA ASP A 137 12.82 -13.67 3.42
C ASP A 137 13.98 -12.86 2.83
N SER A 138 14.59 -12.03 3.67
CA SER A 138 15.80 -11.25 3.41
C SER A 138 16.99 -12.04 2.83
N ASN A 139 17.04 -13.36 3.03
CA ASN A 139 18.07 -14.24 2.45
C ASN A 139 17.69 -14.79 1.05
N GLY A 140 16.59 -14.32 0.46
CA GLY A 140 16.09 -14.74 -0.85
C GLY A 140 15.27 -16.03 -0.84
N SER A 141 15.11 -16.69 0.31
CA SER A 141 14.28 -17.89 0.38
C SER A 141 12.80 -17.57 0.13
N VAL A 142 12.14 -18.45 -0.61
CA VAL A 142 10.72 -18.38 -0.89
C VAL A 142 9.97 -19.32 0.06
N ASN A 143 8.94 -18.80 0.71
CA ASN A 143 8.16 -19.52 1.71
C ASN A 143 6.66 -19.31 1.47
N VAL A 144 5.87 -20.26 1.96
CA VAL A 144 4.41 -20.15 2.08
C VAL A 144 4.03 -20.29 3.55
N ILE A 145 3.23 -19.36 4.04
CA ILE A 145 2.54 -19.46 5.33
C ILE A 145 1.11 -19.93 5.04
N VAL A 146 0.71 -21.08 5.55
CA VAL A 146 -0.62 -21.67 5.28
C VAL A 146 -1.32 -22.02 6.58
N SER A 147 -2.60 -21.74 6.67
CA SER A 147 -3.38 -22.01 7.87
C SER A 147 -4.00 -23.40 7.78
N CYS A 148 -3.66 -24.29 8.72
CA CYS A 148 -4.08 -25.68 8.67
C CYS A 148 -4.90 -26.11 9.88
N SER A 149 -5.89 -26.97 9.66
CA SER A 149 -6.64 -27.67 10.71
C SER A 149 -6.62 -29.18 10.47
N VAL A 150 -6.63 -29.96 11.55
CA VAL A 150 -6.68 -31.44 11.50
C VAL A 150 -8.09 -31.94 11.78
N THR A 151 -8.40 -33.18 11.42
CA THR A 151 -9.76 -33.75 11.52
C THR A 151 -10.32 -33.78 12.95
N SER A 152 -9.47 -33.88 13.98
CA SER A 152 -9.93 -33.84 15.38
C SER A 152 -10.43 -32.45 15.79
N ASP A 153 -9.95 -31.39 15.14
CA ASP A 153 -10.17 -29.99 15.48
C ASP A 153 -10.41 -29.18 14.21
N GLU A 154 -11.42 -29.59 13.45
CA GLU A 154 -11.66 -29.23 12.05
C GLU A 154 -11.73 -27.71 11.77
N TRP A 155 -11.91 -26.89 12.81
CA TRP A 155 -12.05 -25.43 12.73
C TRP A 155 -11.03 -24.66 13.56
N ILE A 156 -10.06 -25.36 14.17
CA ILE A 156 -8.99 -24.76 14.94
C ILE A 156 -7.75 -24.71 14.06
N PHE A 157 -7.46 -23.51 13.55
CA PHE A 157 -6.35 -23.31 12.65
C PHE A 157 -5.03 -23.09 13.39
N THR A 158 -3.96 -23.62 12.82
CA THR A 158 -2.58 -23.32 13.18
C THR A 158 -1.85 -22.89 11.91
N PRO A 159 -1.13 -21.76 11.90
CA PRO A 159 -0.32 -21.38 10.74
C PRO A 159 0.96 -22.24 10.66
N TYR A 160 1.27 -22.72 9.47
CA TYR A 160 2.45 -23.52 9.13
C TYR A 160 3.31 -22.84 8.07
N LEU A 161 4.61 -23.02 8.18
CA LEU A 161 5.63 -22.61 7.24
C LEU A 161 6.00 -23.78 6.31
N LEU A 162 5.93 -23.53 5.01
CA LEU A 162 6.53 -24.35 3.95
C LEU A 162 7.67 -23.55 3.30
N ARG A 163 8.86 -24.12 3.15
CA ARG A 163 9.99 -23.48 2.47
C ARG A 163 10.26 -24.15 1.14
N ALA A 164 10.38 -23.39 0.07
CA ALA A 164 10.78 -23.92 -1.22
C ALA A 164 12.18 -24.54 -1.13
N THR A 165 12.35 -25.77 -1.63
CA THR A 165 13.64 -26.47 -1.66
C THR A 165 14.31 -26.44 -3.02
N ASN A 166 13.63 -25.88 -4.03
CA ASN A 166 14.18 -25.63 -5.36
C ASN A 166 13.68 -24.28 -5.92
N SER A 167 14.42 -23.72 -6.88
CA SER A 167 14.06 -22.45 -7.53
C SER A 167 12.91 -22.57 -8.53
N ALA A 168 12.56 -23.80 -8.94
CA ALA A 168 11.41 -24.06 -9.81
C ALA A 168 10.07 -23.92 -9.06
N LEU A 169 10.11 -23.78 -7.73
CA LEU A 169 8.95 -23.75 -6.84
C LEU A 169 8.05 -24.96 -7.07
N THR A 170 8.64 -26.16 -7.08
CA THR A 170 7.92 -27.46 -7.24
C THR A 170 8.16 -28.42 -6.08
N ALA A 171 9.05 -28.08 -5.14
CA ALA A 171 9.35 -28.90 -3.98
C ALA A 171 9.42 -28.04 -2.71
N TRP A 172 8.90 -28.57 -1.61
CA TRP A 172 8.69 -27.87 -0.35
C TRP A 172 9.23 -28.68 0.82
N SER A 173 9.69 -28.00 1.87
CA SER A 173 10.06 -28.63 3.13
C SER A 173 8.84 -29.29 3.78
N SER A 174 9.09 -30.16 4.77
CA SER A 174 8.04 -30.55 5.70
C SER A 174 7.42 -29.31 6.37
N PRO A 175 6.08 -29.26 6.56
CA PRO A 175 5.40 -28.18 7.25
C PRO A 175 5.93 -27.99 8.68
N VAL A 176 6.23 -26.74 9.06
CA VAL A 176 6.66 -26.37 10.41
C VAL A 176 5.63 -25.43 11.02
N ALA A 177 4.98 -25.81 12.12
CA ALA A 177 4.04 -24.92 12.80
C ALA A 177 4.76 -23.65 13.28
N LEU A 178 4.12 -22.48 13.12
CA LEU A 178 4.64 -21.23 13.67
C LEU A 178 4.44 -21.22 15.18
N SER A 179 5.50 -21.57 15.90
CA SER A 179 5.48 -21.63 17.36
C SER A 179 5.13 -20.27 17.99
N GLY A 180 4.35 -20.26 19.08
CA GLY A 180 4.03 -19.05 19.84
C GLY A 180 2.83 -18.22 19.37
N ILE A 181 2.32 -18.42 18.15
CA ILE A 181 1.02 -17.84 17.72
C ILE A 181 -0.14 -18.53 18.46
N GLY A 182 -0.01 -19.82 18.74
CA GLY A 182 -1.03 -20.60 19.44
C GLY A 182 -2.14 -21.08 18.51
N ALA A 183 -3.06 -21.85 19.07
CA ALA A 183 -4.18 -22.45 18.34
C ALA A 183 -5.24 -21.41 17.95
N ASN A 184 -6.05 -21.77 16.96
CA ASN A 184 -7.18 -21.02 16.44
C ASN A 184 -6.82 -19.67 15.77
N HIS A 185 -5.77 -19.69 14.96
CA HIS A 185 -5.29 -18.55 14.20
C HIS A 185 -5.18 -18.86 12.69
N ILE A 186 -5.67 -17.95 11.85
CA ILE A 186 -5.73 -18.06 10.39
C ILE A 186 -5.26 -16.75 9.74
N ASP A 187 -5.05 -16.74 8.41
CA ASP A 187 -4.70 -15.55 7.62
C ASP A 187 -3.45 -14.84 8.13
N THR A 188 -2.42 -15.62 8.47
CA THR A 188 -1.20 -15.06 9.06
C THR A 188 -0.33 -14.42 7.99
N PHE A 189 -0.24 -13.10 8.02
CA PHE A 189 0.62 -12.30 7.16
C PHE A 189 1.87 -11.85 7.91
N ILE A 190 3.04 -12.06 7.33
CA ILE A 190 4.33 -11.76 7.99
C ILE A 190 5.10 -10.73 7.17
N VAL A 191 5.63 -9.72 7.85
CA VAL A 191 6.64 -8.80 7.31
C VAL A 191 7.88 -8.81 8.19
N LYS A 192 9.03 -8.41 7.64
CA LYS A 192 10.29 -8.33 8.39
C LYS A 192 10.81 -6.91 8.41
N ILE A 193 11.14 -6.39 9.59
CA ILE A 193 11.76 -5.08 9.78
C ILE A 193 13.06 -5.29 10.57
N GLY A 194 14.20 -5.02 9.93
CA GLY A 194 15.50 -5.38 10.48
C GLY A 194 15.60 -6.88 10.75
N SER A 195 15.87 -7.25 12.00
CA SER A 195 15.94 -8.65 12.46
C SER A 195 14.61 -9.23 12.96
N THR A 196 13.54 -8.43 13.02
CA THR A 196 12.29 -8.82 13.65
C THR A 196 11.25 -9.20 12.60
N TYR A 197 10.62 -10.35 12.80
CA TYR A 197 9.45 -10.80 12.05
C TYR A 197 8.20 -10.32 12.80
N HIS A 198 7.27 -9.73 12.05
CA HIS A 198 6.04 -9.15 12.53
C HIS A 198 4.88 -9.91 11.88
N ALA A 199 4.11 -10.64 12.69
CA ALA A 199 2.96 -11.41 12.24
C ALA A 199 1.67 -10.67 12.58
N PHE A 200 0.81 -10.51 11.58
CA PHE A 200 -0.58 -10.09 11.70
C PHE A 200 -1.44 -11.31 11.42
N THR A 201 -2.21 -11.75 12.40
CA THR A 201 -2.90 -13.04 12.34
C THR A 201 -4.31 -12.90 12.88
N LYS A 202 -5.29 -13.50 12.21
CA LYS A 202 -6.68 -13.45 12.67
C LYS A 202 -6.89 -14.52 13.72
N ASN A 203 -7.38 -14.11 14.88
CA ASN A 203 -7.86 -15.01 15.91
C ASN A 203 -9.31 -15.45 15.59
N GLU A 204 -9.53 -16.74 15.38
CA GLU A 204 -10.84 -17.28 14.98
C GLU A 204 -11.86 -17.29 16.12
N THR A 205 -11.46 -17.12 17.38
CA THR A 205 -12.43 -16.98 18.48
C THR A 205 -12.92 -15.53 18.57
N SER A 206 -12.00 -14.58 18.59
CA SER A 206 -12.31 -13.16 18.81
C SER A 206 -12.68 -12.42 17.52
N LYS A 207 -12.32 -12.98 16.36
CA LYS A 207 -12.48 -12.41 15.00
C LYS A 207 -11.74 -11.08 14.81
N TYR A 208 -10.69 -10.84 15.58
CA TYR A 208 -9.80 -9.69 15.45
C TYR A 208 -8.46 -10.11 14.82
N ILE A 209 -7.82 -9.15 14.15
CA ILE A 209 -6.42 -9.27 13.71
C ILE A 209 -5.52 -8.90 14.90
N GLU A 210 -4.69 -9.84 15.30
CA GLU A 210 -3.75 -9.74 16.41
C GLU A 210 -2.32 -9.57 15.89
N TYR A 211 -1.45 -9.07 16.76
CA TYR A 211 -0.06 -8.75 16.39
C TYR A 211 0.93 -9.48 17.28
N ALA A 212 1.88 -10.16 16.63
CA ALA A 212 2.95 -10.92 17.27
C ALA A 212 4.31 -10.60 16.65
N THR A 213 5.37 -10.83 17.42
CA THR A 213 6.75 -10.66 16.94
C THR A 213 7.63 -11.86 17.27
N SER A 214 8.65 -12.10 16.45
CA SER A 214 9.67 -13.13 16.64
C SER A 214 11.00 -12.67 16.04
N THR A 215 12.12 -13.22 16.52
CA THR A 215 13.44 -13.06 15.88
C THR A 215 13.74 -14.16 14.85
N ALA A 216 12.84 -15.13 14.68
CA ALA A 216 12.95 -16.21 13.71
C ALA A 216 11.60 -16.47 13.02
N LEU A 217 11.64 -16.77 11.71
CA LEU A 217 10.43 -16.93 10.90
C LEU A 217 9.46 -18.00 11.44
N ALA A 218 9.98 -19.12 11.95
CA ALA A 218 9.18 -20.21 12.52
C ALA A 218 8.77 -20.00 14.00
N GLY A 219 9.12 -18.85 14.58
CA GLY A 219 8.89 -18.53 15.99
C GLY A 219 10.06 -18.93 16.91
N PRO A 220 9.86 -18.86 18.24
CA PRO A 220 8.58 -18.55 18.89
C PRO A 220 8.14 -17.09 18.72
N TYR A 221 6.89 -16.90 18.31
CA TYR A 221 6.22 -15.61 18.30
C TYR A 221 5.69 -15.26 19.70
N THR A 222 5.71 -13.98 20.04
CA THR A 222 5.02 -13.44 21.22
C THR A 222 3.88 -12.54 20.74
N ILE A 223 2.62 -12.97 20.96
CA ILE A 223 1.45 -12.11 20.76
C ILE A 223 1.48 -11.01 21.82
N SER A 224 1.43 -9.75 21.38
CA SER A 224 1.51 -8.58 22.26
C SER A 224 0.33 -7.64 22.15
N ARG A 225 -0.51 -7.79 21.11
CA ARG A 225 -1.71 -6.97 20.92
C ARG A 225 -2.85 -7.84 20.42
N THR A 226 -3.97 -7.79 21.13
CA THR A 226 -5.15 -8.63 20.92
C THR A 226 -6.42 -7.77 20.89
N GLY A 227 -7.54 -8.36 20.47
CA GLY A 227 -8.81 -7.65 20.39
C GLY A 227 -8.77 -6.44 19.43
N ASN A 228 -9.56 -5.40 19.71
CA ASN A 228 -9.65 -4.21 18.86
C ASN A 228 -8.51 -3.19 19.07
N TRP A 229 -7.28 -3.65 19.32
CA TRP A 229 -6.15 -2.80 19.72
C TRP A 229 -5.79 -1.69 18.70
N ALA A 230 -6.09 -1.91 17.41
CA ALA A 230 -5.84 -0.97 16.33
C ALA A 230 -7.09 -0.19 15.88
N GLY A 231 -8.26 -0.43 16.50
CA GLY A 231 -9.51 0.25 16.15
C GLY A 231 -10.15 -0.17 14.82
N TRP A 232 -9.75 -1.30 14.23
CA TRP A 232 -10.28 -1.80 12.94
C TRP A 232 -11.67 -2.43 13.02
N GLY A 233 -12.14 -2.74 14.24
CA GLY A 233 -13.37 -3.49 14.47
C GLY A 233 -13.17 -5.00 14.38
N GLY A 234 -14.20 -5.76 14.75
CA GLY A 234 -14.21 -7.23 14.65
C GLY A 234 -14.67 -7.70 13.27
N THR A 235 -14.63 -9.01 13.06
CA THR A 235 -15.02 -9.64 11.79
C THR A 235 -14.12 -9.15 10.65
N ARG A 236 -12.81 -9.19 10.90
CA ARG A 236 -11.73 -8.81 9.98
C ARG A 236 -10.82 -9.99 9.70
N GLU A 237 -10.42 -10.15 8.44
CA GLU A 237 -9.59 -11.27 7.98
C GLU A 237 -8.68 -10.86 6.80
N GLY A 238 -7.87 -11.79 6.29
CA GLY A 238 -7.08 -11.58 5.08
C GLY A 238 -6.17 -10.36 5.13
N ALA A 239 -5.37 -10.23 6.20
CA ALA A 239 -4.42 -9.13 6.34
C ALA A 239 -3.38 -9.17 5.20
N ALA A 240 -3.07 -8.02 4.61
CA ALA A 240 -1.94 -7.86 3.69
C ALA A 240 -1.24 -6.53 3.94
N LEU A 241 0.10 -6.53 4.03
CA LEU A 241 0.88 -5.34 4.38
C LEU A 241 1.86 -4.94 3.29
N ILE A 242 2.00 -3.63 3.10
CA ILE A 242 2.99 -3.01 2.23
C ILE A 242 3.62 -1.79 2.89
N GLN A 243 4.80 -1.39 2.41
CA GLN A 243 5.38 -0.09 2.70
C GLN A 243 5.03 0.90 1.59
N LEU A 244 4.49 2.06 1.94
CA LEU A 244 4.11 3.15 1.03
C LEU A 244 5.33 3.97 0.57
N ASP A 245 5.12 4.85 -0.39
CA ASP A 245 6.19 5.69 -0.99
C ASP A 245 6.69 6.83 -0.09
N ASN A 246 6.09 7.00 1.09
CA ASN A 246 6.60 7.87 2.14
C ASN A 246 7.26 7.08 3.29
N GLY A 247 7.44 5.76 3.12
CA GLY A 247 8.00 4.87 4.13
C GLY A 247 7.03 4.41 5.22
N ALA A 248 5.79 4.94 5.26
CA ALA A 248 4.74 4.47 6.15
C ALA A 248 4.30 3.05 5.79
N TRP A 249 3.66 2.35 6.71
CA TRP A 249 3.07 1.05 6.47
C TRP A 249 1.58 1.17 6.22
N ARG A 250 1.06 0.36 5.30
CA ARG A 250 -0.37 0.15 5.10
C ARG A 250 -0.70 -1.31 5.30
N ILE A 251 -1.76 -1.57 6.06
CA ILE A 251 -2.43 -2.86 6.12
C ILE A 251 -3.74 -2.79 5.35
N PHE A 252 -4.05 -3.85 4.63
CA PHE A 252 -5.33 -4.13 4.00
C PHE A 252 -5.99 -5.31 4.70
N PHE A 253 -7.33 -5.34 4.77
CA PHE A 253 -8.05 -6.46 5.35
C PHE A 253 -9.50 -6.54 4.85
N ASP A 254 -10.00 -7.78 4.74
CA ASP A 254 -11.34 -8.13 4.33
C ASP A 254 -12.31 -7.98 5.52
N GLY A 255 -13.28 -7.08 5.39
CA GLY A 255 -14.41 -6.94 6.29
C GLY A 255 -15.50 -7.94 5.95
N TYR A 256 -15.21 -9.24 6.02
CA TYR A 256 -16.08 -10.31 5.52
C TYR A 256 -17.50 -10.32 6.12
N GLY A 257 -17.70 -9.69 7.29
CA GLY A 257 -19.02 -9.51 7.89
C GLY A 257 -19.88 -8.39 7.30
N ASP A 258 -19.26 -7.38 6.67
CA ASP A 258 -19.93 -6.22 6.06
C ASP A 258 -19.70 -6.11 4.54
N GLY A 259 -18.87 -6.99 3.98
CA GLY A 259 -18.55 -7.07 2.55
C GLY A 259 -17.63 -5.96 2.04
N SER A 260 -17.12 -5.09 2.92
CA SER A 260 -16.20 -4.01 2.54
C SER A 260 -14.75 -4.45 2.65
N TYR A 261 -13.87 -3.84 1.85
CA TYR A 261 -12.43 -4.01 1.98
C TYR A 261 -11.83 -2.72 2.54
N TYR A 262 -10.96 -2.86 3.53
CA TYR A 262 -10.43 -1.73 4.27
C TYR A 262 -8.92 -1.61 4.13
N TYR A 263 -8.42 -0.40 4.38
CA TYR A 263 -7.03 -0.14 4.68
C TYR A 263 -6.86 0.74 5.92
N SER A 264 -5.69 0.66 6.53
CA SER A 264 -5.26 1.52 7.64
C SER A 264 -3.75 1.74 7.58
N ASP A 265 -3.29 2.92 7.99
CA ASP A 265 -1.90 3.35 7.85
C ASP A 265 -1.22 3.52 9.22
N SER A 266 0.05 3.14 9.29
CA SER A 266 0.94 3.34 10.44
C SER A 266 2.18 4.12 10.03
N TYR A 267 2.49 5.17 10.79
CA TYR A 267 3.62 6.08 10.55
C TYR A 267 4.74 5.92 11.59
N ASP A 268 4.60 4.95 12.50
CA ASP A 268 5.41 4.75 13.70
C ASP A 268 5.71 3.25 13.94
N THR A 269 5.87 2.50 12.84
CA THR A 269 6.26 1.08 12.87
C THR A 269 5.27 0.23 13.66
N PHE A 270 4.02 0.25 13.22
CA PHE A 270 2.88 -0.50 13.78
C PHE A 270 2.48 -0.11 15.20
N ALA A 271 3.05 0.97 15.77
CA ALA A 271 2.69 1.38 17.12
C ALA A 271 1.27 1.95 17.17
N THR A 272 0.90 2.78 16.21
CA THR A 272 -0.47 3.31 16.02
C THR A 272 -0.94 3.12 14.58
N TRP A 273 -2.26 3.18 14.41
CA TRP A 273 -2.94 2.97 13.13
C TRP A 273 -4.02 4.02 12.92
N SER A 274 -4.17 4.49 11.69
CA SER A 274 -5.24 5.39 11.32
C SER A 274 -6.60 4.69 11.40
N ALA A 275 -7.67 5.48 11.57
CA ALA A 275 -9.03 4.95 11.39
C ALA A 275 -9.15 4.20 10.05
N PRO A 276 -9.82 3.03 10.02
CA PRO A 276 -9.95 2.24 8.81
C PRO A 276 -10.78 2.97 7.76
N LYS A 277 -10.38 2.86 6.50
CA LYS A 277 -11.08 3.46 5.35
C LYS A 277 -11.38 2.39 4.32
N THR A 278 -12.53 2.50 3.67
CA THR A 278 -12.91 1.58 2.60
C THR A 278 -12.08 1.83 1.34
N LEU A 279 -11.85 0.79 0.56
CA LEU A 279 -11.25 0.89 -0.76
C LEU A 279 -12.34 1.13 -1.80
N PRO A 280 -12.40 2.33 -2.41
CA PRO A 280 -13.36 2.61 -3.46
C PRO A 280 -13.12 1.69 -4.66
N GLY A 281 -14.21 1.31 -5.34
CA GLY A 281 -14.18 0.48 -6.55
C GLY A 281 -14.06 -1.03 -6.33
N ILE A 282 -13.53 -1.50 -5.20
CA ILE A 282 -13.38 -2.94 -4.91
C ILE A 282 -14.14 -3.43 -3.68
N SER A 283 -14.55 -2.55 -2.77
CA SER A 283 -15.45 -2.92 -1.66
C SER A 283 -16.76 -3.48 -2.21
N GLY A 284 -17.26 -4.58 -1.62
CA GLY A 284 -18.42 -5.34 -2.09
C GLY A 284 -18.15 -6.31 -3.24
N THR A 285 -16.96 -6.25 -3.86
CA THR A 285 -16.60 -7.05 -5.05
C THR A 285 -15.40 -7.96 -4.80
N ALA A 286 -14.26 -7.39 -4.43
CA ALA A 286 -13.03 -8.13 -4.18
C ALA A 286 -13.04 -8.73 -2.77
N ARG A 287 -12.48 -9.93 -2.64
CA ARG A 287 -12.26 -10.62 -1.37
C ARG A 287 -10.85 -11.16 -1.28
N HIS A 288 -10.37 -11.25 -0.02
CA HIS A 288 -9.08 -11.74 0.46
C HIS A 288 -7.95 -11.78 -0.59
N PHE A 289 -7.03 -10.81 -0.51
CA PHE A 289 -5.93 -10.66 -1.46
C PHE A 289 -4.63 -10.20 -0.81
N THR A 290 -3.52 -10.57 -1.43
CA THR A 290 -2.20 -9.95 -1.22
C THR A 290 -2.03 -8.72 -2.11
N VAL A 291 -1.25 -7.73 -1.66
CA VAL A 291 -0.86 -6.56 -2.46
C VAL A 291 0.61 -6.62 -2.81
N VAL A 292 0.92 -6.67 -4.11
CA VAL A 292 2.30 -6.58 -4.60
C VAL A 292 2.61 -5.15 -4.99
N LYS A 293 3.59 -4.54 -4.32
CA LYS A 293 4.18 -3.25 -4.70
C LYS A 293 5.38 -3.48 -5.61
N GLU A 294 5.46 -2.72 -6.70
CA GLU A 294 6.58 -2.70 -7.63
C GLU A 294 6.98 -1.28 -7.97
N THR A 295 8.28 -1.05 -8.19
CA THR A 295 8.78 0.12 -8.92
C THR A 295 8.95 -0.26 -10.39
N VAL A 296 8.29 0.49 -11.27
CA VAL A 296 8.30 0.27 -12.72
C VAL A 296 8.81 1.50 -13.46
N SER A 297 9.37 1.31 -14.66
CA SER A 297 9.67 2.42 -15.56
C SER A 297 8.38 3.08 -16.05
N GLY A 298 8.41 4.40 -16.32
CA GLY A 298 7.30 5.11 -16.95
C GLY A 298 6.42 5.91 -16.00
N GLY A 299 7.04 6.73 -15.14
CA GLY A 299 6.33 7.68 -14.28
C GLY A 299 6.21 9.10 -14.85
N VAL A 300 5.18 9.82 -14.41
CA VAL A 300 5.02 11.24 -14.75
C VAL A 300 6.11 12.04 -14.05
N THR A 301 6.90 12.77 -14.83
CA THR A 301 7.98 13.61 -14.30
C THR A 301 7.66 15.09 -14.54
N LEU A 302 7.77 15.90 -13.49
CA LEU A 302 7.70 17.35 -13.61
C LEU A 302 9.11 17.94 -13.77
N PRO A 303 9.29 18.96 -14.63
CA PRO A 303 10.60 19.56 -14.81
C PRO A 303 10.95 20.39 -13.57
N THR A 304 12.03 20.03 -12.88
CA THR A 304 12.51 20.77 -11.70
C THR A 304 13.51 21.85 -12.07
N GLY A 305 13.60 22.91 -11.26
CA GLY A 305 14.52 24.03 -11.48
C GLY A 305 14.03 25.03 -12.53
N VAL A 306 12.77 24.92 -12.94
CA VAL A 306 12.14 25.79 -13.94
C VAL A 306 10.82 26.32 -13.44
N THR A 307 10.39 27.46 -14.00
CA THR A 307 9.09 28.05 -13.74
C THR A 307 8.03 27.49 -14.70
N ARG A 308 6.83 27.24 -14.19
CA ARG A 308 5.69 26.71 -14.94
C ARG A 308 4.38 27.35 -14.48
N TYR A 309 3.41 27.41 -15.39
CA TYR A 309 1.99 27.46 -15.02
C TYR A 309 1.48 26.03 -14.84
N LEU A 310 0.57 25.81 -13.90
CA LEU A 310 -0.12 24.53 -13.71
C LEU A 310 -1.56 24.67 -14.17
N ARG A 311 -1.87 24.13 -15.35
CA ARG A 311 -3.21 24.17 -15.98
C ARG A 311 -4.06 23.01 -15.48
N SER A 312 -5.35 23.22 -15.27
CA SER A 312 -6.27 22.11 -15.02
C SER A 312 -6.39 21.18 -16.22
N GLY A 313 -6.50 19.87 -15.94
CA GLY A 313 -6.75 18.85 -16.94
C GLY A 313 -8.16 18.91 -17.54
N ASN A 314 -9.17 19.32 -16.77
CA ASN A 314 -10.57 19.37 -17.22
C ASN A 314 -11.13 20.79 -17.44
N PHE A 315 -10.46 21.84 -16.96
CA PHE A 315 -10.76 23.24 -17.29
C PHE A 315 -9.55 23.91 -17.93
N THR A 316 -9.36 23.70 -19.22
CA THR A 316 -8.12 24.06 -19.95
C THR A 316 -7.85 25.57 -20.08
N THR A 317 -8.79 26.43 -19.71
CA THR A 317 -8.58 27.88 -19.63
C THR A 317 -8.14 28.35 -18.23
N ARG A 318 -8.13 27.44 -17.24
CA ARG A 318 -7.90 27.75 -15.84
C ARG A 318 -6.57 27.20 -15.33
N TYR A 319 -5.89 28.02 -14.56
CA TYR A 319 -4.53 27.77 -14.08
C TYR A 319 -4.44 28.03 -12.59
N TRP A 320 -3.53 27.34 -11.90
CA TRP A 320 -3.17 27.69 -10.55
C TRP A 320 -2.78 29.17 -10.45
N GLN A 321 -3.31 29.85 -9.45
CA GLN A 321 -2.94 31.21 -9.09
C GLN A 321 -2.99 31.35 -7.58
N GLU A 322 -1.95 31.95 -7.01
CA GLU A 322 -1.95 32.38 -5.63
C GLU A 322 -2.85 33.63 -5.48
N GLN A 323 -3.81 33.58 -4.55
CA GLN A 323 -4.70 34.68 -4.21
C GLN A 323 -4.84 34.76 -2.69
N SER A 324 -4.30 35.82 -2.09
CA SER A 324 -4.28 36.00 -0.62
C SER A 324 -3.72 34.76 0.11
N ALA A 325 -2.56 34.28 -0.33
CA ALA A 325 -1.88 33.06 0.10
C ALA A 325 -2.61 31.73 -0.18
N LEU A 326 -3.85 31.72 -0.65
CA LEU A 326 -4.56 30.50 -1.06
C LEU A 326 -4.30 30.17 -2.52
N LEU A 327 -4.42 28.90 -2.88
CA LEU A 327 -4.31 28.47 -4.27
C LEU A 327 -5.69 28.31 -4.91
N ASN A 328 -5.96 29.11 -5.93
CA ASN A 328 -7.20 29.12 -6.71
C ASN A 328 -6.93 28.85 -8.19
N MET A 329 -8.00 28.78 -8.99
CA MET A 329 -7.94 28.42 -10.40
C MET A 329 -8.75 29.37 -11.32
N PRO A 330 -8.36 30.65 -11.41
CA PRO A 330 -9.01 31.59 -12.33
C PRO A 330 -8.70 31.26 -13.80
N VAL A 331 -9.43 31.92 -14.71
CA VAL A 331 -9.07 31.94 -16.13
C VAL A 331 -7.83 32.81 -16.31
N LEU A 332 -6.84 32.32 -17.05
CA LEU A 332 -5.62 33.07 -17.38
C LEU A 332 -5.44 33.12 -18.90
N THR A 333 -5.25 34.31 -19.46
CA THR A 333 -5.10 34.55 -20.90
C THR A 333 -3.91 35.46 -21.18
N SER A 334 -3.52 35.59 -22.46
CA SER A 334 -2.43 36.49 -22.87
C SER A 334 -2.66 37.95 -22.49
N SER A 335 -3.93 38.38 -22.36
CA SER A 335 -4.34 39.72 -21.94
C SER A 335 -4.42 39.92 -20.43
N SER A 336 -4.22 38.87 -19.62
CA SER A 336 -4.15 38.99 -18.16
C SER A 336 -2.99 39.89 -17.76
N THR A 337 -3.16 40.59 -16.63
CA THR A 337 -2.17 41.52 -16.09
C THR A 337 -0.86 40.82 -15.74
N ALA A 338 0.24 41.58 -15.69
CA ALA A 338 1.54 41.05 -15.27
C ALA A 338 1.48 40.46 -13.84
N ALA A 339 0.71 41.06 -12.94
CA ALA A 339 0.52 40.58 -11.58
C ALA A 339 -0.20 39.23 -11.54
N GLU A 340 -1.26 39.05 -12.33
CA GLU A 340 -1.98 37.76 -12.43
C GLU A 340 -1.09 36.65 -12.99
N LYS A 341 -0.31 36.96 -14.04
CA LYS A 341 0.66 36.03 -14.63
C LYS A 341 1.76 35.64 -13.64
N GLN A 342 2.28 36.62 -12.89
CA GLN A 342 3.28 36.36 -11.85
C GLN A 342 2.72 35.49 -10.72
N ALA A 343 1.50 35.77 -10.26
CA ALA A 343 0.82 34.97 -9.23
C ALA A 343 0.46 33.54 -9.68
N SER A 344 0.47 33.28 -10.99
CA SER A 344 0.30 31.94 -11.59
C SER A 344 1.61 31.22 -11.90
N THR A 345 2.77 31.87 -11.67
CA THR A 345 4.09 31.32 -11.98
C THR A 345 4.68 30.63 -10.75
N PHE A 346 5.01 29.34 -10.88
CA PHE A 346 5.60 28.56 -9.79
C PHE A 346 6.90 27.89 -10.23
N THR A 347 7.92 27.94 -9.38
CA THR A 347 9.14 27.16 -9.56
C THR A 347 8.92 25.75 -8.99
N ILE A 348 9.07 24.73 -9.82
CA ILE A 348 8.99 23.33 -9.38
C ILE A 348 10.37 22.92 -8.86
N VAL A 349 10.44 22.40 -7.65
CA VAL A 349 11.68 21.96 -7.00
C VAL A 349 11.55 20.53 -6.47
N ALA A 350 12.66 19.92 -6.06
CA ALA A 350 12.63 18.65 -5.35
C ALA A 350 11.81 18.79 -4.05
N GLY A 351 11.13 17.71 -3.67
CA GLY A 351 10.33 17.67 -2.45
C GLY A 351 11.15 17.98 -1.20
N LEU A 352 10.55 18.71 -0.26
CA LEU A 352 11.20 19.07 1.00
C LEU A 352 11.35 17.89 1.96
N ALA A 353 10.40 16.95 1.96
CA ALA A 353 10.42 15.74 2.78
C ALA A 353 11.01 14.52 2.05
N ASP A 354 11.05 14.55 0.73
CA ASP A 354 11.57 13.47 -0.13
C ASP A 354 12.05 14.07 -1.46
N ALA A 355 13.33 13.90 -1.78
CA ALA A 355 13.94 14.48 -2.97
C ALA A 355 13.41 13.91 -4.31
N ASN A 356 12.78 12.73 -4.28
CA ASN A 356 12.08 12.14 -5.42
C ASN A 356 10.64 12.66 -5.57
N GLY A 357 10.10 13.31 -4.54
CA GLY A 357 8.86 14.08 -4.60
C GLY A 357 9.05 15.48 -5.19
N TYR A 358 7.98 16.27 -5.15
CA TYR A 358 7.93 17.63 -5.69
C TYR A 358 7.40 18.63 -4.67
N SER A 359 7.99 19.82 -4.66
CA SER A 359 7.46 20.99 -3.99
C SER A 359 7.37 22.15 -4.99
N PHE A 360 6.51 23.12 -4.70
CA PHE A 360 6.25 24.25 -5.60
C PHE A 360 6.50 25.56 -4.86
N ARG A 361 7.31 26.46 -5.44
CA ARG A 361 7.62 27.75 -4.85
C ARG A 361 7.01 28.90 -5.64
N ASN A 362 6.41 29.87 -4.97
CA ASN A 362 5.98 31.11 -5.60
C ASN A 362 7.17 32.08 -5.80
N ALA A 363 6.91 33.24 -6.40
CA ALA A 363 7.93 34.27 -6.65
C ALA A 363 8.54 34.86 -5.36
N ALA A 364 7.81 34.86 -4.24
CA ALA A 364 8.30 35.29 -2.94
C ALA A 364 9.17 34.23 -2.24
N GLY A 365 9.30 33.04 -2.81
CA GLY A 365 10.07 31.93 -2.26
C GLY A 365 9.32 31.06 -1.24
N ASN A 366 8.04 31.36 -0.97
CA ASN A 366 7.13 30.54 -0.17
C ASN A 366 6.77 29.25 -0.89
N TYR A 367 6.42 28.21 -0.13
CA TYR A 367 6.11 26.89 -0.66
C TYR A 367 4.62 26.60 -0.60
N LEU A 368 4.11 25.95 -1.65
CA LEU A 368 2.81 25.31 -1.63
C LEU A 368 2.82 24.22 -0.57
N ARG A 369 1.87 24.30 0.36
CA ARG A 369 1.55 23.25 1.33
C ARG A 369 0.04 23.13 1.49
N HIS A 370 -0.40 22.07 2.13
CA HIS A 370 -1.77 22.02 2.65
C HIS A 370 -1.82 22.46 4.13
N TRP A 371 -2.97 22.96 4.55
CA TRP A 371 -3.32 23.24 5.95
C TRP A 371 -4.83 23.21 6.11
N ASP A 372 -5.33 22.47 7.09
CA ASP A 372 -6.76 22.14 7.17
C ASP A 372 -7.28 21.70 5.79
N PHE A 373 -6.46 20.90 5.10
CA PHE A 373 -6.65 20.42 3.74
C PHE A 373 -6.71 21.49 2.63
N ARG A 374 -6.66 22.80 2.91
CA ARG A 374 -6.61 23.83 1.86
C ARG A 374 -5.19 24.06 1.37
N ALA A 375 -5.05 24.22 0.05
CA ALA A 375 -3.77 24.52 -0.57
C ALA A 375 -3.42 26.01 -0.42
N ARG A 376 -2.21 26.29 0.07
CA ARG A 376 -1.75 27.65 0.39
C ARG A 376 -0.23 27.78 0.26
N PHE A 377 0.26 29.01 0.13
CA PHE A 377 1.69 29.34 0.09
C PHE A 377 2.13 29.97 1.40
N ASP A 378 3.15 29.39 2.03
CA ASP A 378 3.72 29.91 3.27
C ASP A 378 5.25 29.80 3.29
N ALA A 379 5.89 30.59 4.15
CA ALA A 379 7.31 30.51 4.37
C ALA A 379 7.69 29.18 5.03
N ASN A 380 8.76 28.56 4.55
CA ASN A 380 9.30 27.33 5.14
C ASN A 380 9.89 27.63 6.53
N ASP A 381 9.31 27.04 7.57
CA ASP A 381 9.75 27.19 8.96
C ASP A 381 10.84 26.19 9.37
N GLY A 382 11.26 25.30 8.47
CA GLY A 382 12.26 24.27 8.70
C GLY A 382 11.76 23.04 9.46
N SER A 383 10.48 22.99 9.83
CA SER A 383 9.91 21.84 10.53
C SER A 383 9.68 20.64 9.60
N SER A 384 9.74 19.43 10.17
CA SER A 384 9.40 18.21 9.44
C SER A 384 7.94 18.18 8.99
N THR A 385 7.04 18.80 9.76
CA THR A 385 5.62 18.91 9.41
C THR A 385 5.44 19.78 8.17
N PHE A 386 6.06 20.96 8.14
CA PHE A 386 6.02 21.83 6.96
C PHE A 386 6.57 21.11 5.73
N ALA A 387 7.74 20.47 5.85
CA ALA A 387 8.35 19.74 4.76
C ALA A 387 7.41 18.67 4.20
N ARG A 388 6.70 17.95 5.09
CA ARG A 388 5.72 16.92 4.74
C ARG A 388 4.46 17.49 4.10
N ASP A 389 3.90 18.57 4.62
CA ASP A 389 2.72 19.25 4.06
C ASP A 389 2.99 19.88 2.69
N ALA A 390 4.25 20.26 2.44
CA ALA A 390 4.72 20.91 1.22
C ALA A 390 5.30 19.94 0.17
N THR A 391 5.27 18.63 0.42
CA THR A 391 5.80 17.62 -0.51
C THR A 391 4.67 16.82 -1.12
N PHE A 392 4.73 16.64 -2.44
CA PHE A 392 3.76 15.89 -3.22
C PHE A 392 4.45 14.81 -4.05
N ILE A 393 3.85 13.62 -4.14
CA ILE A 393 4.30 12.56 -5.02
C ILE A 393 3.52 12.65 -6.33
N ALA A 394 4.25 12.72 -7.45
CA ALA A 394 3.62 12.71 -8.76
C ALA A 394 3.11 11.31 -9.08
N ARG A 395 1.81 11.22 -9.35
CA ARG A 395 1.10 10.01 -9.75
C ARG A 395 0.66 10.11 -11.20
N THR A 396 0.51 8.96 -11.84
CA THR A 396 0.12 8.89 -13.25
C THR A 396 -1.39 9.14 -13.38
N GLY A 397 -1.76 10.12 -14.19
CA GLY A 397 -3.15 10.35 -14.61
C GLY A 397 -3.24 10.54 -16.13
N THR A 398 -4.36 11.11 -16.60
CA THR A 398 -4.42 11.69 -17.95
C THR A 398 -3.41 12.84 -18.12
N SER A 399 -2.93 13.39 -17.01
CA SER A 399 -1.78 14.29 -16.90
C SER A 399 -1.07 14.00 -15.56
N VAL A 400 -0.50 15.00 -14.86
CA VAL A 400 0.04 14.77 -13.51
C VAL A 400 -1.05 14.85 -12.45
N ARG A 401 -1.06 13.90 -11.52
CA ARG A 401 -1.80 14.01 -10.25
C ARG A 401 -0.79 14.17 -9.11
N LEU A 402 -1.12 14.95 -8.10
CA LEU A 402 -0.19 15.28 -7.01
C LEU A 402 -0.76 14.74 -5.69
N GLU A 403 -0.28 13.58 -5.27
CA GLU A 403 -0.64 12.96 -4.00
C GLU A 403 0.12 13.65 -2.86
N SER A 404 -0.55 13.91 -1.74
CA SER A 404 0.10 14.45 -0.53
C SER A 404 1.05 13.43 0.07
N TYR A 405 2.27 13.86 0.40
CA TYR A 405 3.28 12.98 0.99
C TYR A 405 2.87 12.42 2.36
N ASN A 406 2.26 13.24 3.23
CA ASN A 406 1.85 12.82 4.58
C ASN A 406 0.38 12.37 4.68
N TYR A 407 -0.39 12.46 3.60
CA TYR A 407 -1.72 11.88 3.52
C TYR A 407 -1.83 11.01 2.24
N PRO A 408 -1.24 9.81 2.21
CA PRO A 408 -1.39 8.87 1.10
C PRO A 408 -2.86 8.57 0.80
N GLY A 409 -3.21 8.49 -0.49
CA GLY A 409 -4.58 8.45 -1.00
C GLY A 409 -5.27 9.81 -1.09
N TYR A 410 -4.64 10.89 -0.62
CA TYR A 410 -5.16 12.25 -0.77
C TYR A 410 -4.42 13.00 -1.86
N TYR A 411 -5.18 13.71 -2.69
CA TYR A 411 -4.67 14.41 -3.85
C TYR A 411 -5.00 15.88 -3.79
N LEU A 412 -4.06 16.70 -4.27
CA LEU A 412 -4.36 18.06 -4.63
C LEU A 412 -5.39 18.06 -5.77
N ARG A 413 -6.54 18.67 -5.55
CA ARG A 413 -7.61 18.80 -6.53
C ARG A 413 -8.31 20.15 -6.47
N HIS A 414 -8.89 20.49 -7.63
CA HIS A 414 -10.06 21.33 -7.81
C HIS A 414 -11.12 21.34 -6.72
N TYR A 415 -11.94 22.35 -6.43
CA TYR A 415 -13.35 22.18 -6.01
C TYR A 415 -13.93 23.57 -5.90
N ASN A 416 -14.95 23.89 -6.69
CA ASN A 416 -15.39 25.28 -6.91
C ASN A 416 -14.19 26.20 -7.24
N TYR A 417 -13.25 25.69 -8.04
CA TYR A 417 -12.01 26.36 -8.45
C TYR A 417 -11.02 26.73 -7.32
N GLN A 418 -11.20 26.20 -6.12
CA GLN A 418 -10.24 26.32 -5.01
C GLN A 418 -9.46 25.01 -4.87
N LEU A 419 -8.15 25.08 -4.65
CA LEU A 419 -7.31 23.89 -4.52
C LEU A 419 -7.28 23.39 -3.07
N ARG A 420 -7.38 22.07 -2.93
CA ARG A 420 -7.36 21.36 -1.64
C ARG A 420 -6.78 19.97 -1.79
N VAL A 421 -6.24 19.43 -0.70
CA VAL A 421 -5.88 18.02 -0.58
C VAL A 421 -7.10 17.25 -0.09
N ALA A 422 -7.59 16.29 -0.86
CA ALA A 422 -8.80 15.53 -0.53
C ALA A 422 -8.61 14.03 -0.79
N PRO A 423 -9.29 13.14 -0.05
CA PRO A 423 -9.19 11.70 -0.29
C PRO A 423 -9.83 11.36 -1.64
N SER A 424 -9.19 10.46 -2.39
CA SER A 424 -9.76 9.92 -3.62
C SER A 424 -11.04 9.14 -3.33
N ASP A 425 -12.09 9.39 -4.11
CA ASP A 425 -13.34 8.61 -4.10
C ASP A 425 -13.39 7.57 -5.24
N GLY A 426 -12.31 7.46 -6.03
CA GLY A 426 -12.21 6.54 -7.16
C GLY A 426 -13.07 6.90 -8.39
N THR A 427 -13.72 8.07 -8.40
CA THR A 427 -14.56 8.51 -9.52
C THR A 427 -13.73 9.13 -10.64
N ASP A 428 -14.26 9.09 -11.86
CA ASP A 428 -13.65 9.78 -13.01
C ASP A 428 -13.58 11.30 -12.79
N LEU A 429 -14.61 11.88 -12.15
CA LEU A 429 -14.64 13.30 -11.83
C LEU A 429 -13.49 13.68 -10.89
N PHE A 430 -13.26 12.90 -9.81
CA PHE A 430 -12.14 13.15 -8.92
C PHE A 430 -10.79 13.05 -9.64
N ARG A 431 -10.61 12.04 -10.51
CA ARG A 431 -9.40 11.91 -11.33
C ARG A 431 -9.19 13.13 -12.24
N GLN A 432 -10.25 13.63 -12.86
CA GLN A 432 -10.20 14.83 -13.71
C GLN A 432 -9.87 16.09 -12.90
N ASP A 433 -10.50 16.28 -11.74
CA ASP A 433 -10.31 17.45 -10.88
C ASP A 433 -8.94 17.48 -10.18
N SER A 434 -8.28 16.33 -10.05
CA SER A 434 -6.93 16.17 -9.50
C SER A 434 -5.82 16.13 -10.56
N SER A 435 -6.15 16.34 -11.84
CA SER A 435 -5.20 16.28 -12.95
C SER A 435 -4.74 17.68 -13.40
N PHE A 436 -3.43 17.86 -13.58
CA PHE A 436 -2.83 19.12 -14.01
C PHE A 436 -1.78 18.92 -15.11
N VAL A 437 -1.54 19.97 -15.90
CA VAL A 437 -0.50 20.03 -16.93
C VAL A 437 0.44 21.18 -16.62
N ALA A 438 1.73 20.90 -16.47
CA ALA A 438 2.76 21.93 -16.36
C ALA A 438 3.10 22.49 -17.75
N VAL A 439 2.84 23.78 -17.95
CA VAL A 439 3.08 24.47 -19.23
C VAL A 439 4.01 25.67 -19.04
N THR A 440 4.67 26.08 -20.12
CA THR A 440 5.52 27.27 -20.14
C THR A 440 4.67 28.54 -19.92
N PRO A 441 5.10 29.47 -19.05
CA PRO A 441 4.47 30.78 -18.92
C PRO A 441 4.44 31.57 -20.25
N PHE A 442 3.38 32.34 -20.49
CA PHE A 442 3.17 33.19 -21.68
C PHE A 442 2.90 34.65 -21.32
#